data_AF-A0A6S6UJ08-F1
#
_entry.id   AF-A0A6S6UJ08-F1
#
_cell.length_a   1.000
_cell.length_b   1.000
_cell.length_c   1.000
_cell.angle_alpha   90.00
_cell.angle_beta   90.00
_cell.angle_gamma   90.00
#
_symmetry.space_group_name_H-M   'P 1'
#
loop_
_entity.id
_entity.type
_entity.pdbx_description
1 polymer ?
#
loop_
_entity_poly.entity_id
_entity_poly.type
_entity_poly.pdbx_seq_one_letter_code
_entity_poly.pdbx_strand_id
1 'polypeptide(L)'
;MADEQVQPTAYLGTIKVNIRDKDHYVHTSAPPMGATLDDLEKALKKNRALIDDCQARMKQAFIDQVYHFKPPMMVNYDSPTQDAIMAHININVLIPLINIRGGNATFAKPETFHVKQRVEIMRNVAERMAHMEHHVQYSPMPTALVAMVVVSTVIFALFIN
;
A
#
# COMPACT_ATOMS: atom_id res chain seq x y z
N MET A 1 21.98 -18.99 8.17
CA MET A 1 22.25 -18.00 9.22
C MET A 1 21.72 -16.68 8.68
N ALA A 2 20.52 -16.28 9.10
CA ALA A 2 19.87 -15.07 8.59
C ALA A 2 20.36 -13.89 9.40
N ASP A 3 20.94 -12.93 8.69
CA ASP A 3 21.58 -11.71 9.16
C ASP A 3 20.62 -10.91 10.06
N GLU A 4 20.91 -10.88 11.36
CA GLU A 4 20.18 -10.12 12.37
C GLU A 4 20.59 -8.64 12.24
N GLN A 5 20.21 -8.01 11.12
CA GLN A 5 20.60 -6.63 10.86
C GLN A 5 19.96 -5.69 11.88
N VAL A 6 20.83 -4.91 12.52
CA VAL A 6 20.53 -3.92 13.55
C VAL A 6 19.40 -3.01 13.08
N GLN A 7 18.27 -3.13 13.77
CA GLN A 7 17.03 -2.45 13.49
C GLN A 7 17.18 -0.96 13.79
N PRO A 8 16.55 -0.05 13.02
CA PRO A 8 16.60 1.37 13.34
C PRO A 8 15.86 1.63 14.67
N THR A 9 16.63 1.88 15.71
CA THR A 9 16.17 2.29 17.05
C THR A 9 15.83 3.77 17.12
N ALA A 10 16.12 4.54 16.07
CA ALA A 10 15.80 5.95 15.92
C ALA A 10 14.86 6.18 14.72
N TYR A 11 13.73 6.85 14.97
CA TYR A 11 12.77 7.27 13.94
C TYR A 11 13.09 8.63 13.32
N LEU A 12 14.26 9.20 13.64
CA LEU A 12 14.73 10.51 13.18
C LEU A 12 16.13 10.38 12.56
N GLY A 13 16.39 11.18 11.53
CA GLY A 13 17.65 11.18 10.78
C GLY A 13 17.59 10.27 9.55
N THR A 14 18.75 9.78 9.12
CA THR A 14 18.84 8.86 7.98
C THR A 14 18.65 7.42 8.46
N ILE A 15 17.62 6.78 7.94
CA ILE A 15 17.19 5.44 8.31
C ILE A 15 17.38 4.52 7.11
N LYS A 16 18.10 3.42 7.34
CA LYS A 16 18.28 2.34 6.36
C LYS A 16 17.20 1.28 6.58
N VAL A 17 16.44 0.95 5.54
CA VAL A 17 15.45 -0.12 5.56
C VAL A 17 15.68 -1.04 4.37
N ASN A 18 15.88 -2.33 4.63
CA ASN A 18 16.00 -3.33 3.60
C ASN A 18 14.61 -3.90 3.24
N ILE A 19 14.20 -3.75 1.98
CA ILE A 19 12.95 -4.29 1.43
C ILE A 19 13.30 -5.20 0.25
N ARG A 20 12.97 -6.50 0.35
CA ARG A 20 13.27 -7.50 -0.70
C ARG A 20 14.71 -7.42 -1.22
N ASP A 21 15.68 -7.51 -0.32
CA ASP A 21 17.12 -7.49 -0.60
C ASP A 21 17.65 -6.18 -1.20
N LYS A 22 16.82 -5.12 -1.20
CA LYS A 22 17.22 -3.77 -1.61
C LYS A 22 17.22 -2.81 -0.43
N ASP A 23 18.33 -2.10 -0.27
CA ASP A 23 18.48 -1.08 0.75
C ASP A 23 17.86 0.25 0.30
N HIS A 24 16.94 0.76 1.11
CA HIS A 24 16.36 2.09 0.97
C HIS A 24 16.85 2.98 2.10
N TYR A 25 17.34 4.16 1.73
CA TYR A 25 17.76 5.19 2.68
C TYR A 25 16.69 6.29 2.67
N VAL A 26 16.08 6.53 3.83
CA VAL A 26 15.03 7.54 4.00
C VAL A 26 15.46 8.51 5.07
N HIS A 27 15.29 9.80 4.81
CA HIS A 27 15.58 10.85 5.78
C HIS A 27 14.28 11.33 6.41
N THR A 28 14.19 11.26 7.74
CA THR A 28 13.04 11.75 8.50
C THR A 28 13.47 12.82 9.49
N SER A 29 12.66 13.87 9.61
CA SER A 29 12.89 14.97 10.54
C SER A 29 11.72 15.06 11.51
N ALA A 30 11.99 15.55 12.72
CA ALA A 30 10.93 15.84 13.67
C ALA A 30 10.02 16.94 13.09
N PRO A 31 8.71 16.91 13.39
CA PRO A 31 7.84 18.03 13.07
C PRO A 31 8.38 19.34 13.68
N PRO A 32 8.15 20.51 13.06
CA PRO A 32 8.58 21.79 13.61
C PRO A 32 8.07 21.98 15.05
N MET A 33 8.93 22.48 15.94
CA MET A 33 8.58 22.68 17.36
C MET A 33 7.30 23.53 17.54
N GLY A 34 7.08 24.50 16.65
CA GLY A 34 5.90 25.37 16.64
C GLY A 34 4.67 24.85 15.89
N ALA A 35 4.67 23.60 15.39
CA ALA A 35 3.47 23.03 14.75
C ALA A 35 2.28 23.09 15.70
N THR A 36 1.06 23.32 15.21
CA THR A 36 -0.15 23.24 16.06
C THR A 36 -0.65 21.81 16.17
N LEU A 37 -1.61 21.53 17.08
CA LEU A 37 -2.26 20.22 17.14
C LEU A 37 -2.94 19.87 15.81
N ASP A 38 -3.65 20.83 15.22
CA ASP A 38 -4.32 20.69 13.92
C ASP A 38 -3.32 20.38 12.78
N ASP A 39 -2.14 21.01 12.79
CA ASP A 39 -1.09 20.70 11.80
C ASP A 39 -0.60 19.26 11.91
N LEU A 40 -0.43 18.76 13.15
CA LEU A 40 0.01 17.38 13.38
C LEU A 40 -1.05 16.37 12.94
N GLU A 41 -2.33 16.63 13.23
CA GLU A 41 -3.44 15.77 12.81
C GLU A 41 -3.59 15.76 11.28
N LYS A 42 -3.47 16.93 10.62
CA LYS A 42 -3.42 17.03 9.16
C LYS A 42 -2.24 16.28 8.57
N ALA A 43 -1.06 16.39 9.18
CA ALA A 43 0.12 15.63 8.77
C ALA A 43 -0.10 14.12 8.91
N LEU A 44 -0.74 13.65 9.99
CA LEU A 44 -1.07 12.24 10.19
C LEU A 44 -2.01 11.75 9.08
N LYS A 45 -3.08 12.50 8.79
CA LYS A 45 -4.01 12.18 7.70
C LYS A 45 -3.31 12.13 6.34
N LYS A 46 -2.41 13.08 6.07
CA LYS A 46 -1.65 13.13 4.82
C LYS A 46 -0.71 11.92 4.68
N ASN A 47 -0.01 11.52 5.74
CA ASN A 47 0.88 10.34 5.68
C ASN A 47 0.08 9.04 5.50
N ARG A 48 -1.11 8.93 6.09
CA ARG A 48 -2.02 7.79 5.82
C ARG A 48 -2.46 7.74 4.35
N ALA A 49 -2.91 8.86 3.80
CA ALA A 49 -3.28 8.94 2.39
C ALA A 49 -2.08 8.66 1.45
N LEU A 50 -0.88 9.07 1.84
CA LEU A 50 0.34 8.79 1.08
C LEU A 50 0.65 7.29 1.05
N ILE A 51 0.40 6.54 2.13
CA ILE A 51 0.55 5.07 2.13
C ILE A 51 -0.39 4.43 1.10
N ASP A 52 -1.64 4.87 1.04
CA ASP A 52 -2.62 4.35 0.10
C ASP A 52 -2.21 4.64 -1.35
N ASP A 53 -1.76 5.87 -1.63
CA ASP A 53 -1.19 6.25 -2.94
C ASP A 53 0.04 5.42 -3.31
N CYS A 54 0.95 5.19 -2.36
CA CYS A 54 2.14 4.36 -2.59
C CYS A 54 1.76 2.93 -2.97
N GLN A 55 0.78 2.33 -2.29
CA GLN A 55 0.29 1.00 -2.63
C GLN A 55 -0.31 0.95 -4.04
N ALA A 56 -1.07 1.97 -4.43
CA ALA A 56 -1.62 2.08 -5.78
C ALA A 56 -0.52 2.21 -6.84
N ARG A 57 0.51 3.03 -6.59
CA ARG A 57 1.68 3.15 -7.48
C ARG A 57 2.49 1.85 -7.57
N MET A 58 2.65 1.11 -6.48
CA MET A 58 3.28 -0.22 -6.51
C MET A 58 2.47 -1.22 -7.33
N LYS A 59 1.14 -1.19 -7.21
CA LYS A 59 0.24 -2.01 -8.04
C LYS A 59 0.44 -1.69 -9.51
N GLN A 60 0.46 -0.41 -9.87
CA GLN A 60 0.67 0.01 -11.26
C GLN A 60 2.05 -0.39 -11.79
N ALA A 61 3.11 -0.24 -10.99
CA ALA A 61 4.45 -0.69 -11.35
C ALA A 61 4.48 -2.21 -11.61
N PHE A 62 3.74 -2.99 -10.82
CA PHE A 62 3.59 -4.43 -11.03
C PHE A 62 2.85 -4.76 -12.33
N ILE A 63 1.73 -4.09 -12.59
CA ILE A 63 1.00 -4.26 -13.85
C ILE A 63 1.90 -3.94 -15.05
N ASP A 64 2.64 -2.84 -14.96
CA ASP A 64 3.54 -2.39 -16.02
C ASP A 64 4.67 -3.40 -16.29
N GLN A 65 5.22 -4.01 -15.24
CA GLN A 65 6.26 -5.02 -15.37
C GLN A 65 5.72 -6.35 -15.90
N VAL A 66 4.64 -6.87 -15.31
CA VAL A 66 4.20 -8.26 -15.50
C VAL A 66 3.26 -8.40 -16.69
N TYR A 67 2.39 -7.42 -16.94
CA TYR A 67 1.36 -7.52 -17.98
C TYR A 67 1.65 -6.63 -19.18
N HIS A 68 2.24 -5.45 -18.98
CA HIS A 68 2.63 -4.58 -20.09
C HIS A 68 4.07 -4.81 -20.58
N PHE A 69 4.84 -5.68 -19.90
CA PHE A 69 6.22 -6.00 -20.25
C PHE A 69 7.11 -4.77 -20.46
N LYS A 70 6.87 -3.69 -19.70
CA LYS A 70 7.68 -2.47 -19.82
C LYS A 70 9.13 -2.78 -19.45
N PRO A 71 10.12 -2.15 -20.12
CA PRO A 71 11.52 -2.30 -19.77
C PRO A 71 11.76 -1.99 -18.28
N PRO A 72 12.64 -2.73 -17.57
CA PRO A 72 12.88 -2.53 -16.14
C PRO A 72 13.28 -1.09 -15.76
N MET A 73 13.98 -0.38 -16.66
CA MET A 73 14.35 1.02 -16.46
C MET A 73 13.16 1.99 -16.41
N MET A 74 12.00 1.59 -16.94
CA MET A 74 10.77 2.39 -16.96
C MET A 74 9.81 2.03 -15.81
N VAL A 75 10.10 0.97 -15.05
CA VAL A 75 9.24 0.52 -13.94
C VAL A 75 9.77 1.07 -12.63
N ASN A 76 8.98 1.91 -11.96
CA ASN A 76 9.39 2.58 -10.73
C ASN A 76 8.73 1.96 -9.49
N TYR A 77 9.44 1.04 -8.82
CA TYR A 77 9.08 0.59 -7.48
C TYR A 77 9.77 1.37 -6.36
N ASP A 78 10.86 2.05 -6.65
CA ASP A 78 11.74 2.61 -5.64
C ASP A 78 11.12 3.81 -4.95
N SER A 79 10.59 4.76 -5.73
CA SER A 79 9.93 5.95 -5.21
C SER A 79 8.74 5.59 -4.32
N PRO A 80 7.74 4.79 -4.75
CA PRO A 80 6.63 4.47 -3.86
C PRO A 80 7.06 3.64 -2.64
N THR A 81 8.15 2.87 -2.74
CA THR A 81 8.71 2.15 -1.57
C THR A 81 9.33 3.12 -0.56
N GLN A 82 10.16 4.06 -1.01
CA GLN A 82 10.76 5.07 -0.15
C GLN A 82 9.71 5.98 0.49
N ASP A 83 8.73 6.43 -0.30
CA ASP A 83 7.63 7.27 0.18
C ASP A 83 6.81 6.54 1.27
N ALA A 84 6.54 5.24 1.08
CA ALA A 84 5.81 4.45 2.07
C ALA A 84 6.62 4.21 3.36
N ILE A 85 7.93 3.98 3.25
CA ILE A 85 8.83 3.89 4.41
C ILE A 85 8.79 5.21 5.20
N MET A 86 8.95 6.34 4.51
CA MET A 86 8.91 7.67 5.11
C MET A 86 7.58 7.94 5.81
N ALA A 87 6.47 7.67 5.11
CA ALA A 87 5.14 7.88 5.64
C ALA A 87 4.86 7.04 6.89
N HIS A 88 5.30 5.78 6.89
CA HIS A 88 5.17 4.91 8.06
C HIS A 88 5.97 5.46 9.26
N ILE A 89 7.23 5.84 9.05
CA ILE A 89 8.06 6.39 10.12
C ILE A 89 7.45 7.68 10.67
N ASN A 90 6.97 8.56 9.80
CA ASN A 90 6.29 9.79 10.19
C ASN A 90 5.05 9.51 11.04
N ILE A 91 4.24 8.50 10.70
CA ILE A 91 3.08 8.09 11.52
C ILE A 91 3.51 7.71 12.93
N ASN A 92 4.61 6.95 13.06
CA ASN A 92 5.15 6.51 14.36
C ASN A 92 5.67 7.67 15.21
N VAL A 93 6.08 8.78 14.59
CA VAL A 93 6.48 10.01 15.29
C VAL A 93 5.26 10.88 15.61
N LEU A 94 4.32 11.01 14.68
CA LEU A 94 3.18 11.92 14.81
C LEU A 94 2.18 11.48 15.89
N ILE A 95 1.85 10.19 15.97
CA ILE A 95 0.83 9.70 16.92
C ILE A 95 1.20 10.02 18.38
N PRO A 96 2.41 9.70 18.88
CA PRO A 96 2.82 10.10 20.22
C PRO A 96 2.80 11.63 20.43
N LEU A 97 3.25 12.41 19.44
CA LEU A 97 3.29 13.88 19.55
C LEU A 97 1.90 14.50 19.64
N ILE A 98 0.93 13.99 18.87
CA ILE A 98 -0.47 14.42 18.93
C ILE A 98 -1.02 14.17 20.35
N ASN A 99 -0.77 12.97 20.88
CA ASN A 99 -1.29 12.58 22.20
C ASN A 99 -0.65 13.39 23.35
N ILE A 100 0.64 13.70 23.27
CA ILE A 100 1.33 14.56 24.24
C ILE A 100 0.75 15.99 24.23
N ARG A 101 0.26 16.45 23.07
CA ARG A 101 -0.34 17.79 22.91
C ARG A 101 -1.85 17.84 23.18
N GLY A 102 -2.40 16.79 23.77
CA GLY A 102 -3.82 16.73 24.16
C GLY A 102 -4.78 16.25 23.06
N GLY A 103 -4.26 15.77 21.93
CA GLY A 103 -5.07 15.06 20.93
C GLY A 103 -5.36 13.60 21.30
N ASN A 104 -6.12 12.90 20.46
CA ASN A 104 -6.45 11.49 20.64
C ASN A 104 -6.26 10.71 19.32
N ALA A 105 -5.00 10.46 18.97
CA ALA A 105 -4.61 9.65 17.83
C ALA A 105 -4.26 8.22 18.26
N THR A 106 -4.71 7.25 17.46
CA THR A 106 -4.42 5.83 17.66
C THR A 106 -3.79 5.22 16.42
N PHE A 107 -2.96 4.21 16.63
CA PHE A 107 -2.41 3.39 15.55
C PHE A 107 -3.50 2.51 14.94
N ALA A 108 -3.64 2.55 13.62
CA ALA A 108 -4.36 1.49 12.92
C ALA A 108 -3.54 0.20 12.96
N LYS A 109 -4.20 -0.96 12.90
CA LYS A 109 -3.54 -2.28 12.97
C LYS A 109 -2.28 -2.40 12.08
N PRO A 110 -2.29 -2.04 10.78
CA PRO A 110 -1.08 -2.16 9.95
C PRO A 110 0.04 -1.17 10.32
N GLU A 111 -0.26 -0.11 11.07
CA GLU A 111 0.72 0.88 11.54
C GLU A 111 1.54 0.36 12.72
N THR A 112 1.05 -0.67 13.42
CA THR A 112 1.75 -1.30 14.55
C THR A 112 2.88 -2.25 14.13
N PHE A 113 2.90 -2.67 12.86
CA PHE A 113 3.98 -3.51 12.34
C PHE A 113 5.26 -2.70 12.16
N HIS A 114 6.40 -3.37 12.23
CA HIS A 114 7.68 -2.76 11.85
C HIS A 114 7.65 -2.27 10.38
N VAL A 115 8.36 -1.18 10.10
CA VAL A 115 8.35 -0.53 8.77
C VAL A 115 8.64 -1.49 7.62
N LYS A 116 9.66 -2.36 7.78
CA LYS A 116 10.00 -3.40 6.80
C LYS A 116 8.80 -4.30 6.53
N GLN A 117 8.25 -4.88 7.60
CA GLN A 117 7.13 -5.81 7.52
C GLN A 117 5.89 -5.15 6.90
N ARG A 118 5.53 -3.93 7.31
CA ARG A 118 4.37 -3.22 6.75
C ARG A 118 4.53 -3.00 5.25
N VAL A 119 5.70 -2.54 4.82
CA VAL A 119 5.96 -2.23 3.40
C VAL A 119 6.00 -3.50 2.55
N GLU A 120 6.56 -4.60 3.06
CA GLU A 120 6.53 -5.90 2.38
C GLU A 120 5.10 -6.45 2.24
N ILE A 121 4.29 -6.38 3.31
CA ILE A 121 2.87 -6.74 3.24
C ILE A 121 2.15 -5.86 2.23
N MET A 122 2.39 -4.55 2.25
CA MET A 122 1.78 -3.59 1.35
C MET A 122 2.08 -3.92 -0.12
N ARG A 123 3.33 -4.27 -0.45
CA ARG A 123 3.74 -4.77 -1.78
C ARG A 123 3.00 -6.05 -2.15
N ASN A 124 2.99 -7.05 -1.27
CA ASN A 124 2.29 -8.31 -1.53
C ASN A 124 0.78 -8.14 -1.74
N VAL A 125 0.16 -7.15 -1.09
CA VAL A 125 -1.24 -6.78 -1.32
C VAL A 125 -1.39 -6.12 -2.68
N ALA A 126 -0.51 -5.17 -3.05
CA ALA A 126 -0.54 -4.51 -4.35
C ALA A 126 -0.43 -5.52 -5.51
N GLU A 127 0.47 -6.49 -5.41
CA GLU A 127 0.64 -7.56 -6.41
C GLU A 127 -0.62 -8.42 -6.54
N ARG A 128 -1.20 -8.84 -5.41
CA ARG A 128 -2.46 -9.60 -5.40
C ARG A 128 -3.61 -8.81 -6.03
N MET A 129 -3.72 -7.52 -5.72
CA MET A 129 -4.74 -6.65 -6.33
C MET A 129 -4.55 -6.54 -7.85
N ALA A 130 -3.30 -6.40 -8.32
CA ALA A 130 -3.00 -6.38 -9.75
C ALA A 130 -3.38 -7.70 -10.43
N HIS A 131 -3.09 -8.85 -9.82
CA HIS A 131 -3.54 -10.15 -10.32
C HIS A 131 -5.06 -10.23 -10.41
N MET A 132 -5.77 -9.85 -9.35
CA MET A 132 -7.23 -9.87 -9.35
C MET A 132 -7.84 -8.97 -10.42
N GLU A 133 -7.33 -7.75 -10.58
CA GLU A 133 -7.81 -6.79 -11.59
C GLU A 133 -7.61 -7.32 -13.02
N HIS A 134 -6.45 -7.92 -13.30
CA HIS A 134 -6.18 -8.49 -14.61
C HIS A 134 -7.01 -9.77 -14.85
N HIS A 135 -7.18 -10.63 -13.86
CA HIS A 135 -8.05 -11.80 -13.99
C HIS A 135 -9.52 -11.43 -14.24
N VAL A 136 -10.03 -10.36 -13.62
CA VAL A 136 -11.42 -9.90 -13.85
C VAL A 136 -11.58 -9.30 -15.25
N GLN A 137 -10.59 -8.55 -15.77
CA GLN A 137 -10.66 -7.98 -17.12
C GLN A 137 -10.61 -9.04 -18.24
N TYR A 138 -9.90 -10.16 -18.00
CA TYR A 138 -9.71 -11.23 -19.00
C TYR A 138 -10.56 -12.48 -18.74
N SER A 139 -11.37 -12.50 -17.68
CA SER A 139 -12.41 -13.51 -17.50
C SER A 139 -13.71 -12.97 -18.08
N PRO A 140 -14.07 -13.31 -19.34
CA PRO A 140 -15.46 -13.21 -19.72
C PRO A 140 -16.18 -14.26 -18.88
N MET A 141 -16.75 -13.88 -17.74
CA MET A 141 -17.98 -14.55 -17.35
C MET A 141 -18.89 -14.37 -18.56
N PRO A 142 -19.17 -15.44 -19.34
CA PRO A 142 -19.65 -15.27 -20.68
C PRO A 142 -21.01 -14.62 -20.53
N THR A 143 -21.19 -13.44 -21.08
CA THR A 143 -22.51 -12.91 -21.42
C THR A 143 -23.33 -13.98 -22.15
N ALA A 144 -22.65 -14.91 -22.86
CA ALA A 144 -23.22 -16.13 -23.40
C ALA A 144 -23.80 -17.11 -22.35
N LEU A 145 -23.21 -17.30 -21.16
CA LEU A 145 -23.76 -18.18 -20.11
C LEU A 145 -25.00 -17.55 -19.47
N VAL A 146 -24.98 -16.24 -19.22
CA VAL A 146 -26.17 -15.53 -18.70
C VAL A 146 -27.28 -15.53 -19.74
N ALA A 147 -26.96 -15.25 -21.01
CA ALA A 147 -27.93 -15.34 -22.10
C ALA A 147 -28.45 -16.78 -22.29
N MET A 148 -27.59 -17.80 -22.16
CA MET A 148 -27.99 -19.20 -22.30
C MET A 148 -28.91 -19.64 -21.16
N VAL A 149 -28.67 -19.20 -19.91
CA VAL A 149 -29.57 -19.47 -18.77
C VAL A 149 -30.91 -18.76 -18.94
N VAL A 150 -30.92 -17.50 -19.37
CA VAL A 150 -32.17 -16.75 -19.59
C VAL A 150 -32.98 -17.40 -20.73
N VAL A 151 -32.35 -17.72 -21.86
CA VAL A 151 -33.02 -18.38 -22.99
C VAL A 151 -33.55 -19.77 -22.59
N SER A 152 -32.78 -20.56 -21.85
CA SER A 152 -33.24 -21.89 -21.43
C SER A 152 -34.39 -21.84 -20.41
N THR A 153 -34.41 -20.87 -19.49
CA THR A 153 -35.55 -20.67 -18.58
C THR A 153 -36.82 -20.19 -19.29
N VAL A 154 -36.70 -19.31 -20.30
CA VAL A 154 -37.84 -18.85 -21.10
C VAL A 154 -38.41 -19.99 -21.95
N ILE A 155 -37.54 -20.81 -22.57
CA ILE A 155 -37.98 -22.00 -23.31
C ILE A 155 -38.68 -22.98 -22.37
N PHE A 156 -38.11 -23.28 -21.20
CA PHE A 156 -38.74 -24.19 -20.23
C PHE A 156 -40.13 -23.70 -19.77
N ALA A 157 -40.28 -22.39 -19.56
CA ALA A 157 -41.56 -21.78 -19.19
C ALA A 157 -42.60 -21.82 -20.31
N LEU A 158 -42.18 -21.82 -21.58
CA LEU A 158 -43.08 -21.92 -22.75
C LEU A 158 -43.53 -23.36 -23.05
N PHE A 159 -42.80 -24.38 -22.58
CA PHE A 159 -43.14 -25.79 -22.78
C PHE A 159 -43.92 -26.42 -21.61
N ILE A 160 -44.10 -25.69 -20.50
CA ILE A 160 -44.83 -26.15 -19.30
C ILE A 160 -46.27 -25.56 -19.23
N ASN A 161 -46.65 -24.71 -20.17
CA ASN A 161 -48.05 -24.30 -20.42
C ASN A 161 -48.61 -25.00 -21.67
#